data_AF-A0A921BB84-F1
#
_entry.id   AF-A0A921BB84-F1
#
_cell.length_a   1.000
_cell.length_b   1.000
_cell.length_c   1.000
_cell.angle_alpha   90.00
_cell.angle_beta   90.00
_cell.angle_gamma   90.00
#
_symmetry.space_group_name_H-M   'P 1'
#
loop_
_entity.id
_entity.type
_entity.pdbx_description
1 polymer ?
#
loop_
_entity_poly.entity_id
_entity_poly.type
_entity_poly.pdbx_seq_one_letter_code
_entity_poly.pdbx_strand_id
1 'polypeptide(L)'
;MQRNRVPFSSVPLRYVLSNEEKSRIAVNSHLLPGIAIESQFVPQYPLGSLTAHAIGYVSEINRQELDSLSDEDRENYGGTNHIGKTGIERTYEDILHGTVGYEIVEKNNRGQVMRYLDRTDPVAGKNITLHMHAELQRAAEDALGEMRGAVVAIEPSTGGILAMVSKPGFDPNLFVTGISTKITAYWLRMK
;
A
#
# COMPACT_ATOMS: atom_id res chain seq x y z
N MET A 1 19.56 9.58 -8.74
CA MET A 1 18.83 10.79 -9.16
C MET A 1 17.74 11.11 -8.13
N GLN A 2 17.37 12.38 -7.91
CA GLN A 2 16.31 12.76 -6.97
C GLN A 2 14.95 12.32 -7.55
N ARG A 3 14.05 11.79 -6.70
CA ARG A 3 12.62 11.67 -7.02
C ARG A 3 12.20 13.04 -7.53
N ASN A 4 11.61 13.13 -8.72
CA ASN A 4 11.09 14.38 -9.26
C ASN A 4 9.82 14.73 -8.46
N ARG A 5 9.97 14.92 -7.14
CA ARG A 5 8.91 15.42 -6.29
C ARG A 5 8.67 16.83 -6.79
N VAL A 6 7.45 17.06 -7.25
CA VAL A 6 6.97 18.41 -7.51
C VAL A 6 7.38 19.24 -6.28
N PRO A 7 8.16 20.32 -6.45
CA PRO A 7 8.55 21.17 -5.32
C PRO A 7 7.30 21.51 -4.51
N PHE A 8 7.40 21.44 -3.18
CA PHE A 8 6.28 21.65 -2.25
C PHE A 8 5.21 20.53 -2.21
N SER A 9 5.53 19.29 -2.59
CA SER A 9 4.63 18.14 -2.39
C SER A 9 4.36 17.86 -0.91
N SER A 10 3.09 17.67 -0.53
CA SER A 10 2.68 17.26 0.82
C SER A 10 3.40 15.96 1.25
N VAL A 11 3.88 15.94 2.50
CA VAL A 11 4.45 14.73 3.12
C VAL A 11 3.47 14.25 4.18
N PRO A 12 2.98 13.00 4.11
CA PRO A 12 2.05 12.47 5.09
C PRO A 12 2.73 12.39 6.47
N LEU A 13 2.09 12.99 7.49
CA LEU A 13 2.58 12.97 8.88
C LEU A 13 1.94 11.84 9.69
N ARG A 14 0.69 11.49 9.38
CA ARG A 14 -0.08 10.45 10.04
C ARG A 14 -1.18 9.94 9.12
N TYR A 15 -1.32 8.63 9.06
CA TYR A 15 -2.40 7.95 8.34
C TYR A 15 -3.52 7.58 9.31
N VAL A 16 -4.74 7.42 8.78
CA VAL A 16 -5.92 6.92 9.51
C VAL A 16 -6.21 7.73 10.80
N LEU A 17 -6.67 8.97 10.63
CA LEU A 17 -7.06 9.84 11.74
C LEU A 17 -8.44 9.46 12.31
N SER A 18 -8.57 9.48 13.64
CA SER A 18 -9.87 9.38 14.30
C SER A 18 -10.73 10.63 14.05
N ASN A 19 -12.04 10.52 14.21
CA ASN A 19 -12.94 11.68 14.07
C ASN A 19 -12.62 12.79 15.09
N GLU A 20 -12.16 12.41 16.28
CA GLU A 20 -11.70 13.35 17.30
C GLU A 20 -10.42 14.08 16.87
N GLU A 21 -9.43 13.35 16.33
CA GLU A 21 -8.19 13.93 15.80
C GLU A 21 -8.47 14.90 14.65
N LYS A 22 -9.33 14.49 13.71
CA LYS A 22 -9.77 15.36 12.60
C LYS A 22 -10.41 16.65 13.13
N SER A 23 -11.29 16.53 14.12
CA SER A 23 -11.98 17.69 14.71
C SER A 23 -11.02 18.64 15.43
N ARG A 24 -10.08 18.08 16.22
CA ARG A 24 -9.06 18.88 16.92
C ARG A 24 -8.16 19.63 15.94
N ILE A 25 -7.75 19.00 14.84
CA ILE A 25 -6.95 19.65 13.79
C ILE A 25 -7.78 20.71 13.07
N ALA A 26 -9.04 20.42 12.75
CA ALA A 26 -9.92 21.37 12.04
C ALA A 26 -10.11 22.69 12.81
N VAL A 27 -10.40 22.62 14.11
CA VAL A 27 -10.57 23.81 14.97
C VAL A 27 -9.27 24.63 15.09
N ASN A 28 -8.12 23.96 15.13
CA ASN A 28 -6.81 24.59 15.26
C ASN A 28 -6.12 24.86 13.91
N SER A 29 -6.80 24.68 12.78
CA SER A 29 -6.22 24.83 11.44
C SER A 29 -5.54 26.18 11.21
N HIS A 30 -6.10 27.24 11.78
CA HIS A 30 -5.54 28.61 11.75
C HIS A 30 -4.17 28.74 12.46
N LEU A 31 -3.85 27.84 13.39
CA LEU A 31 -2.57 27.80 14.11
C LEU A 31 -1.55 26.84 13.46
N LEU A 32 -1.96 26.09 12.44
CA LEU A 32 -1.17 25.03 11.82
C LEU A 32 -0.91 25.32 10.33
N PRO A 33 -0.20 26.42 9.99
CA PRO A 33 0.07 26.77 8.60
C PRO A 33 0.87 25.65 7.92
N GLY A 34 0.38 25.20 6.76
CA GLY A 34 0.98 24.11 5.98
C GLY A 34 0.56 22.70 6.39
N ILE A 35 -0.31 22.54 7.39
CA ILE A 35 -0.92 21.25 7.73
C ILE A 35 -2.33 21.18 7.13
N ALA A 36 -2.59 20.12 6.39
CA ALA A 36 -3.91 19.83 5.82
C ALA A 36 -4.32 18.39 6.16
N ILE A 37 -5.64 18.17 6.26
CA ILE A 37 -6.21 16.82 6.26
C ILE A 37 -6.58 16.50 4.83
N GLU A 38 -5.92 15.51 4.25
CA GLU A 38 -6.20 15.02 2.90
C GLU A 38 -6.82 13.61 2.98
N SER A 39 -7.76 13.33 2.08
CA SER A 39 -8.27 11.98 1.91
C SER A 39 -7.28 11.18 1.07
N GLN A 40 -6.85 10.01 1.55
CA GLN A 40 -5.99 9.09 0.81
C GLN A 40 -6.53 7.68 0.93
N PHE A 41 -6.32 6.89 -0.13
CA PHE A 41 -6.61 5.47 -0.11
C PHE A 41 -5.57 4.75 0.75
N VAL A 42 -6.02 4.02 1.76
CA VAL A 42 -5.17 3.25 2.66
C VAL A 42 -5.58 1.78 2.55
N PRO A 43 -4.69 0.91 2.05
CA PRO A 43 -4.98 -0.51 1.94
C PRO A 43 -5.26 -1.16 3.29
N GLN A 44 -6.15 -2.16 3.29
CA GLN A 44 -6.55 -2.89 4.48
C GLN A 44 -6.59 -4.39 4.17
N TYR A 45 -6.10 -5.19 5.12
CA TYR A 45 -6.06 -6.65 5.02
C TYR A 45 -6.94 -7.26 6.13
N PRO A 46 -8.23 -7.55 5.86
CA PRO A 46 -9.18 -7.98 6.88
C PRO A 46 -8.84 -9.35 7.50
N LEU A 47 -8.19 -10.22 6.73
CA LEU A 47 -7.78 -11.55 7.18
C LEU A 47 -6.41 -11.55 7.89
N GLY A 48 -5.73 -10.39 7.99
CA GLY A 48 -4.49 -10.23 8.73
C GLY A 48 -3.44 -11.30 8.42
N SER A 49 -2.89 -11.90 9.48
CA SER A 49 -1.81 -12.89 9.40
C SER A 49 -2.14 -14.14 8.61
N LEU A 50 -3.42 -14.52 8.53
CA LEU A 50 -3.88 -15.72 7.83
C LEU A 50 -3.48 -15.72 6.35
N THR A 51 -3.38 -14.54 5.75
CA THR A 51 -3.14 -14.37 4.32
C THR A 51 -1.86 -13.59 4.00
N ALA A 52 -1.11 -13.17 5.02
CA ALA A 52 0.00 -12.23 4.89
C ALA A 52 1.10 -12.70 3.92
N HIS A 53 1.42 -14.00 3.91
CA HIS A 53 2.44 -14.55 3.02
C HIS A 53 1.94 -14.75 1.58
N ALA A 54 0.64 -14.99 1.41
CA ALA A 54 0.05 -15.25 0.11
C ALA A 54 -0.34 -13.95 -0.60
N ILE A 55 -1.17 -13.14 0.05
CA ILE A 55 -1.60 -11.85 -0.48
C ILE A 55 -0.44 -10.87 -0.46
N GLY A 56 0.35 -10.87 0.61
CA GLY A 56 1.41 -9.90 0.80
C GLY A 56 0.86 -8.60 1.39
N TYR A 57 1.59 -7.52 1.14
CA TYR A 57 1.19 -6.18 1.52
C TYR A 57 1.83 -5.14 0.62
N VAL A 58 1.24 -3.95 0.57
CA VAL A 58 1.86 -2.74 0.05
C VAL A 58 2.46 -1.90 1.18
N SER A 59 3.53 -1.16 0.89
CA SER A 59 4.05 -0.13 1.78
C SER A 59 4.68 1.02 1.01
N GLU A 60 5.09 2.07 1.72
CA GLU A 60 5.71 3.24 1.08
C GLU A 60 6.90 2.85 0.19
N ILE A 61 6.96 3.45 -0.99
CA ILE A 61 8.02 3.26 -1.97
C ILE A 61 9.34 3.77 -1.39
N ASN A 62 10.33 2.89 -1.33
CA ASN A 62 11.68 3.24 -0.93
C ASN A 62 12.52 3.68 -2.14
N ARG A 63 13.72 4.18 -1.86
CA ARG A 63 14.60 4.72 -2.91
C ARG A 63 15.08 3.66 -3.90
N GLN A 64 15.35 2.45 -3.43
CA GLN A 64 15.84 1.35 -4.27
C GLN A 64 14.77 0.88 -5.24
N GLU A 65 13.52 0.77 -4.77
CA GLU A 65 12.37 0.42 -5.61
C GLU A 65 12.14 1.49 -6.67
N LEU A 66 12.14 2.77 -6.28
CA LEU A 66 11.99 3.88 -7.23
C LEU A 66 13.10 3.89 -8.30
N ASP A 67 14.33 3.56 -7.93
CA ASP A 67 15.46 3.48 -8.85
C ASP A 67 15.43 2.22 -9.73
N SER A 68 14.61 1.22 -9.38
CA SER A 68 14.40 0.00 -10.19
C SER A 68 13.26 0.10 -11.20
N LEU A 69 12.37 1.08 -11.04
CA LEU A 69 11.26 1.34 -11.96
C LEU A 69 11.78 1.86 -13.31
N SER A 70 11.13 1.46 -14.40
CA SER A 70 11.36 2.05 -15.72
C SER A 70 10.97 3.53 -15.73
N ASP A 71 11.39 4.31 -16.74
CA ASP A 71 11.00 5.71 -16.83
C ASP A 71 9.47 5.89 -16.96
N GLU A 72 8.81 4.99 -17.70
CA GLU A 72 7.35 4.96 -17.85
C GLU A 72 6.66 4.64 -16.52
N ASP A 73 7.15 3.63 -15.78
CA ASP A 73 6.61 3.33 -14.46
C ASP A 73 6.84 4.51 -13.51
N ARG A 74 8.01 5.12 -13.50
CA ARG A 74 8.30 6.27 -12.62
C ARG A 74 7.33 7.43 -12.87
N GLU A 75 6.91 7.65 -14.11
CA GLU A 75 5.87 8.61 -14.44
C GLU A 75 4.50 8.15 -13.94
N ASN A 76 4.15 6.88 -14.15
CA ASN A 76 2.91 6.30 -13.68
C ASN A 76 2.81 6.26 -12.13
N TYR A 77 3.93 6.29 -11.41
CA TYR A 77 3.97 6.39 -9.95
C TYR A 77 4.09 7.84 -9.45
N GLY A 78 3.96 8.85 -10.32
CA GLY A 78 4.10 10.26 -9.95
C GLY A 78 3.11 10.73 -8.87
N GLY A 79 1.92 10.12 -8.83
CA GLY A 79 0.87 10.38 -7.84
C GLY A 79 0.73 9.31 -6.74
N THR A 80 1.51 8.23 -6.81
CA THR A 80 1.38 7.07 -5.92
C THR A 80 2.54 6.99 -4.94
N ASN A 81 2.24 6.69 -3.67
CA ASN A 81 3.25 6.60 -2.61
C ASN A 81 3.49 5.17 -2.12
N HIS A 82 2.65 4.21 -2.49
CA HIS A 82 2.71 2.82 -2.04
C HIS A 82 2.95 1.88 -3.22
N ILE A 83 3.62 0.76 -2.94
CA ILE A 83 3.87 -0.31 -3.91
C ILE A 83 3.81 -1.67 -3.21
N GLY A 84 3.35 -2.69 -3.91
CA GLY A 84 3.36 -4.08 -3.48
C GLY A 84 4.77 -4.57 -3.14
N LYS A 85 4.93 -5.10 -1.92
CA LYS A 85 6.22 -5.54 -1.39
C LYS A 85 6.43 -7.03 -1.55
N THR A 86 5.37 -7.80 -1.38
CA THR A 86 5.39 -9.26 -1.36
C THR A 86 4.08 -9.83 -1.91
N GLY A 87 4.05 -11.15 -2.08
CA GLY A 87 2.84 -11.90 -2.41
C GLY A 87 2.19 -11.48 -3.73
N ILE A 88 0.87 -11.59 -3.76
CA ILE A 88 0.00 -11.17 -4.87
C ILE A 88 0.12 -9.67 -5.13
N GLU A 89 0.18 -8.83 -4.09
CA GLU A 89 0.30 -7.37 -4.23
C GLU A 89 1.48 -7.00 -5.13
N ARG A 90 2.67 -7.54 -4.85
CA ARG A 90 3.86 -7.29 -5.68
C ARG A 90 3.79 -7.96 -7.06
N THR A 91 3.28 -9.19 -7.10
CA THR A 91 3.32 -10.00 -8.33
C THR A 91 2.39 -9.45 -9.40
N TYR A 92 1.26 -8.87 -8.98
CA TYR A 92 0.24 -8.31 -9.86
C TYR A 92 0.17 -6.79 -9.79
N GLU A 93 1.22 -6.12 -9.30
CA GLU A 93 1.28 -4.67 -9.15
C GLU A 93 0.88 -3.95 -10.45
N ASP A 94 1.41 -4.39 -11.59
CA ASP A 94 1.16 -3.75 -12.90
C ASP A 94 -0.33 -3.70 -13.27
N ILE A 95 -1.12 -4.69 -12.85
CA ILE A 95 -2.57 -4.71 -13.08
C ILE A 95 -3.38 -4.13 -11.92
N LEU A 96 -2.85 -4.17 -10.69
CA LEU A 96 -3.51 -3.66 -9.48
C LEU A 96 -3.36 -2.14 -9.31
N HIS A 97 -2.25 -1.57 -9.76
CA HIS A 97 -1.94 -0.14 -9.63
C HIS A 97 -2.86 0.72 -10.52
N GLY A 98 -3.07 0.29 -11.77
CA GLY A 98 -3.77 1.09 -12.77
C GLY A 98 -2.88 2.21 -13.33
N THR A 99 -3.51 3.28 -13.81
CA THR A 99 -2.79 4.44 -14.37
C THR A 99 -3.16 5.73 -13.66
N VAL A 100 -2.15 6.51 -13.27
CA VAL A 100 -2.38 7.83 -12.67
C VAL A 100 -2.87 8.81 -13.72
N GLY A 101 -3.76 9.70 -13.29
CA GLY A 101 -4.17 10.85 -14.06
C GLY A 101 -3.20 12.02 -13.87
N TYR A 102 -3.41 13.09 -14.61
CA TYR A 102 -2.66 14.33 -14.44
C TYR A 102 -3.57 15.55 -14.63
N GLU A 103 -3.18 16.65 -13.98
CA GLU A 103 -3.82 17.96 -14.14
C GLU A 103 -2.74 18.97 -14.51
N ILE A 104 -2.93 19.68 -15.63
CA ILE A 104 -2.07 20.78 -16.04
C ILE A 104 -2.66 22.06 -15.44
N VAL A 105 -1.90 22.73 -14.57
CA VAL A 105 -2.36 23.93 -13.86
C VAL A 105 -1.46 25.14 -14.13
N GLU A 106 -2.09 26.28 -14.39
CA GLU A 106 -1.43 27.58 -14.45
C GLU A 106 -1.29 28.13 -13.02
N LYS A 107 -0.06 28.42 -12.58
CA LYS A 107 0.25 28.94 -11.26
C LYS A 107 0.80 30.36 -11.32
N ASN A 108 0.51 31.18 -10.30
CA ASN A 108 1.15 32.49 -10.14
C ASN A 108 2.56 32.38 -9.54
N ASN A 109 3.28 33.51 -9.41
CA ASN A 109 4.63 33.56 -8.82
C ASN A 109 4.69 33.14 -7.33
N ARG A 110 3.54 32.98 -6.66
CA ARG A 110 3.40 32.46 -5.30
C ARG A 110 3.01 30.98 -5.26
N GLY A 111 2.92 30.31 -6.41
CA GLY A 111 2.57 28.89 -6.53
C GLY A 111 1.09 28.57 -6.40
N GLN A 112 0.22 29.58 -6.31
CA GLN A 112 -1.23 29.37 -6.22
C GLN A 112 -1.79 29.01 -7.59
N VAL A 113 -2.67 27.99 -7.63
CA VAL A 113 -3.36 27.57 -8.86
C VAL A 113 -4.35 28.65 -9.27
N MET A 114 -4.14 29.21 -10.46
CA MET A 114 -4.99 30.23 -11.07
C MET A 114 -6.06 29.60 -11.97
N ARG A 115 -5.69 28.54 -12.71
CA ARG A 115 -6.57 27.86 -13.68
C ARG A 115 -6.08 26.45 -13.99
N TYR A 116 -7.01 25.56 -14.33
CA TYR A 116 -6.76 24.24 -14.90
C TYR A 116 -6.80 24.33 -16.43
N LEU A 117 -5.71 23.93 -17.09
CA LEU A 117 -5.54 23.98 -18.54
C LEU A 117 -5.95 22.67 -19.21
N ASP A 118 -5.66 21.54 -18.57
CA ASP A 118 -5.95 20.21 -19.05
C ASP A 118 -6.06 19.22 -17.89
N ARG A 119 -6.79 18.13 -18.10
CA ARG A 119 -6.97 17.07 -17.11
C ARG A 119 -7.23 15.73 -17.79
N THR A 120 -6.47 14.73 -17.37
CA THR A 120 -6.75 13.33 -17.65
C THR A 120 -7.07 12.62 -16.33
N ASP A 121 -8.24 12.00 -16.25
CA ASP A 121 -8.64 11.25 -15.06
C ASP A 121 -7.83 9.94 -14.92
N PRO A 122 -7.55 9.49 -13.68
CA PRO A 122 -6.88 8.22 -13.43
C PRO A 122 -7.76 7.04 -13.85
N VAL A 123 -7.13 5.93 -14.27
CA VAL A 123 -7.81 4.65 -14.49
C VAL A 123 -7.48 3.72 -13.33
N ALA A 124 -8.51 3.29 -12.61
CA ALA A 124 -8.35 2.34 -11.52
C ALA A 124 -7.75 1.02 -12.00
N GLY A 125 -6.92 0.40 -11.14
CA GLY A 125 -6.43 -0.95 -11.37
C GLY A 125 -7.56 -1.98 -11.44
N LYS A 126 -7.21 -3.18 -11.89
CA LYS A 126 -8.13 -4.28 -12.12
C LYS A 126 -8.32 -5.09 -10.84
N ASN A 127 -9.57 -5.45 -10.56
CA ASN A 127 -9.86 -6.45 -9.55
C ASN A 127 -9.39 -7.83 -10.03
N ILE A 128 -8.76 -8.59 -9.14
CA ILE A 128 -8.37 -9.97 -9.38
C ILE A 128 -9.20 -10.91 -8.52
N THR A 129 -9.53 -12.09 -9.06
CA THR A 129 -10.19 -13.16 -8.31
C THR A 129 -9.21 -14.30 -8.15
N LEU A 130 -8.97 -14.71 -6.90
CA LEU A 130 -8.07 -15.79 -6.56
C LEU A 130 -8.86 -17.10 -6.38
N HIS A 131 -8.19 -18.22 -6.62
CA HIS A 131 -8.71 -19.56 -6.25
C HIS A 131 -8.74 -19.80 -4.73
N MET A 132 -8.17 -18.89 -3.94
CA MET A 132 -7.97 -19.08 -2.51
C MET A 132 -9.27 -18.98 -1.73
N HIS A 133 -9.50 -19.94 -0.82
CA HIS A 133 -10.64 -19.95 0.08
C HIS A 133 -10.21 -19.61 1.52
N ALA A 134 -10.83 -18.58 2.11
CA ALA A 134 -10.49 -18.12 3.45
C ALA A 134 -10.71 -19.20 4.54
N GLU A 135 -11.75 -20.02 4.39
CA GLU A 135 -12.03 -21.13 5.31
C GLU A 135 -10.98 -22.24 5.23
N LEU A 136 -10.53 -22.57 4.01
CA LEU A 136 -9.48 -23.57 3.82
C LEU A 136 -8.13 -23.06 4.32
N GLN A 137 -7.83 -21.77 4.14
CA GLN A 137 -6.66 -21.15 4.76
C GLN A 137 -6.68 -21.30 6.27
N ARG A 138 -7.83 -21.03 6.90
CA ARG A 138 -7.98 -21.14 8.36
C ARG A 138 -7.77 -22.59 8.81
N ALA A 139 -8.43 -23.54 8.14
CA ALA A 139 -8.25 -24.96 8.45
C ALA A 139 -6.79 -25.42 8.30
N ALA A 140 -6.07 -24.93 7.28
CA ALA A 140 -4.66 -25.23 7.08
C ALA A 140 -3.76 -24.60 8.17
N GLU A 141 -4.05 -23.36 8.60
CA GLU A 141 -3.33 -22.70 9.70
C GLU A 141 -3.57 -23.39 11.05
N ASP A 142 -4.82 -23.82 11.30
CA ASP A 142 -5.22 -24.56 12.50
C ASP A 142 -4.56 -25.94 12.54
N ALA A 143 -4.48 -26.64 11.39
CA ALA A 143 -3.81 -27.93 11.27
C ALA A 143 -2.31 -27.87 11.58
N LEU A 144 -1.65 -26.75 11.29
CA LEU A 144 -0.26 -26.52 11.68
C LEU A 144 -0.09 -26.29 13.19
N GLY A 145 -1.14 -25.85 13.90
CA GLY A 145 -1.06 -25.52 15.32
C GLY A 145 0.10 -24.58 15.62
N GLU A 146 0.88 -24.86 16.65
CA GLU A 146 2.05 -24.04 17.03
C GLU A 146 3.32 -24.36 16.22
N MET A 147 3.24 -25.27 15.24
CA MET A 147 4.40 -25.69 14.48
C MET A 147 4.79 -24.64 13.44
N ARG A 148 6.10 -24.42 13.31
CA ARG A 148 6.66 -23.69 12.17
C ARG A 148 6.59 -24.59 10.95
N GLY A 149 5.98 -24.11 9.87
CA GLY A 149 5.76 -24.92 8.69
C GLY A 149 4.95 -24.20 7.63
N ALA A 150 4.70 -24.90 6.52
CA ALA A 150 3.91 -24.40 5.41
C ALA A 150 2.94 -25.48 4.93
N VAL A 151 1.79 -25.03 4.42
CA VAL A 151 0.77 -25.90 3.79
C VAL A 151 0.37 -25.26 2.47
N VAL A 152 0.34 -26.07 1.41
CA VAL A 152 -0.19 -25.68 0.11
C VAL A 152 -1.27 -26.67 -0.30
N ALA A 153 -2.48 -26.18 -0.54
CA ALA A 153 -3.55 -26.96 -1.12
C ALA A 153 -3.78 -26.50 -2.57
N ILE A 154 -3.67 -27.44 -3.49
CA ILE A 154 -3.82 -27.21 -4.93
C ILE A 154 -5.00 -28.02 -5.46
N GLU A 155 -5.79 -27.44 -6.34
CA GLU A 155 -6.75 -28.15 -7.17
C GLU A 155 -6.01 -28.77 -8.37
N PRO A 156 -5.82 -30.10 -8.45
CA PRO A 156 -4.93 -30.69 -9.46
C PRO A 156 -5.43 -30.55 -10.90
N SER A 157 -6.74 -30.43 -11.10
CA SER A 157 -7.35 -30.29 -12.43
C SER A 157 -7.11 -28.92 -13.05
N THR A 158 -7.03 -27.86 -12.24
CA THR A 158 -6.89 -26.47 -12.70
C THR A 158 -5.50 -25.88 -12.39
N GLY A 159 -4.78 -26.45 -11.42
CA GLY A 159 -3.58 -25.86 -10.83
C GLY A 159 -3.88 -24.72 -9.85
N GLY A 160 -5.16 -24.46 -9.54
CA GLY A 160 -5.58 -23.38 -8.65
C GLY A 160 -5.08 -23.59 -7.23
N ILE A 161 -4.49 -22.55 -6.63
CA ILE A 161 -4.07 -22.59 -5.22
C ILE A 161 -5.25 -22.22 -4.33
N LEU A 162 -5.76 -23.20 -3.58
CA LEU A 162 -6.91 -23.06 -2.70
C LEU A 162 -6.50 -22.54 -1.31
N ALA A 163 -5.30 -22.90 -0.85
CA ALA A 163 -4.69 -22.44 0.40
C ALA A 163 -3.16 -22.40 0.28
N MET A 164 -2.54 -21.40 0.88
CA MET A 164 -1.09 -21.24 0.99
C MET A 164 -0.75 -20.59 2.33
N VAL A 165 -0.45 -21.41 3.34
CA VAL A 165 -0.11 -20.96 4.71
C VAL A 165 1.39 -21.09 4.94
N SER A 166 1.94 -20.13 5.67
CA SER A 166 3.30 -20.18 6.23
C SER A 166 3.27 -19.64 7.66
N LYS A 167 3.77 -20.41 8.63
CA LYS A 167 3.86 -20.02 10.05
C LYS A 167 5.32 -19.87 10.50
N PRO A 168 5.64 -18.84 11.30
CA PRO A 168 4.72 -17.86 11.89
C PRO A 168 4.25 -16.79 10.89
N GLY A 169 2.98 -16.36 11.02
CA GLY A 169 2.41 -15.23 10.28
C GLY A 169 2.83 -13.87 10.84
N PHE A 170 2.46 -12.79 10.15
CA PHE A 170 2.60 -11.40 10.62
C PHE A 170 1.37 -10.60 10.22
N ASP A 171 1.04 -9.52 10.93
CA ASP A 171 -0.05 -8.64 10.52
C ASP A 171 0.42 -7.66 9.41
N PRO A 172 -0.07 -7.80 8.16
CA PRO A 172 0.33 -6.93 7.06
C PRO A 172 -0.15 -5.48 7.25
N ASN A 173 -1.20 -5.23 8.05
CA ASN A 173 -1.70 -3.88 8.30
C ASN A 173 -0.66 -3.00 9.01
N LEU A 174 0.28 -3.60 9.74
CA LEU A 174 1.38 -2.88 10.38
C LEU A 174 2.30 -2.17 9.37
N PHE A 175 2.40 -2.68 8.14
CA PHE A 175 3.32 -2.18 7.13
C PHE A 175 2.74 -1.07 6.26
N VAL A 176 1.42 -0.93 6.21
CA VAL A 176 0.72 0.02 5.31
C VAL A 176 1.08 1.47 5.63
N THR A 177 1.11 1.82 6.91
CA THR A 177 1.35 3.19 7.39
C THR A 177 2.79 3.43 7.84
N GLY A 178 3.70 2.49 7.55
CA GLY A 178 5.06 2.46 8.05
C GLY A 178 5.17 1.90 9.47
N ILE A 179 6.16 1.03 9.67
CA ILE A 179 6.46 0.44 10.98
C ILE A 179 7.45 1.35 11.73
N SER A 180 7.15 1.64 13.00
CA SER A 180 8.13 2.23 13.93
C SER A 180 9.42 1.39 13.95
N THR A 181 10.59 2.01 13.80
CA THR A 181 11.91 1.35 13.76
C THR A 181 12.12 0.28 14.84
N LYS A 182 11.46 0.44 16.00
CA LYS A 182 11.48 -0.49 17.13
C LYS A 182 10.82 -1.84 16.83
N ILE A 183 9.72 -1.85 16.09
CA ILE A 183 8.98 -3.08 15.72
C ILE A 183 9.71 -3.79 14.58
N THR A 184 10.25 -3.06 13.59
CA THR A 184 11.05 -3.64 12.49
C THR A 184 12.29 -4.37 13.02
N ALA A 185 12.99 -3.78 14.00
CA ALA A 185 14.16 -4.40 14.63
C ALA A 185 13.81 -5.66 15.44
N TYR A 186 12.60 -5.73 15.99
CA TYR A 186 12.11 -6.91 16.72
C TYR A 186 11.82 -8.07 15.74
N TRP A 187 11.16 -7.80 14.62
CA TRP A 187 10.86 -8.79 13.58
C TRP A 187 12.12 -9.35 12.90
N LEU A 188 13.11 -8.50 12.61
CA LEU A 188 14.39 -8.94 12.02
C LEU A 188 15.20 -9.84 12.95
N ARG A 189 14.99 -9.77 14.27
CA ARG A 189 15.65 -10.63 15.27
C ARG A 189 14.94 -11.97 15.50
N MET A 190 13.72 -12.12 15.01
CA MET A 190 12.92 -13.35 15.16
C MET A 190 12.95 -14.27 13.94
N LYS A 191 13.56 -13.84 12.83
CA LYS A 191 14.03 -14.73 11.76
C LYS A 191 15.35 -15.37 12.17
#